data_AF-A0A744R6X3-F1
#
_entry.id   AF-A0A744R6X3-F1
#
_cell.length_a   1.000
_cell.length_b   1.000
_cell.length_c   1.000
_cell.angle_alpha   90.00
_cell.angle_beta   90.00
_cell.angle_gamma   90.00
#
_symmetry.space_group_name_H-M   'P 1'
#
loop_
_entity.id
_entity.type
_entity.pdbx_description
1 polymer ?
#
loop_
_entity_poly.entity_id
_entity_poly.type
_entity_poly.pdbx_seq_one_letter_code
_entity_poly.pdbx_strand_id
1 'polypeptide(L)'
;MTIDKQALREAAVAIETVATPQKLLAFRVKVTPQVVLALLDENLQLQREKDAIEAVALALRDDMRQAREQLAAAEKRNAEQREYYEGVIADGGKRIAELEARVIVLPQRLSPEGYHIDEAYMVDDTEGEYLDRDAVIDAIRAAGIKVKE
;
A
#
# COMPACT_ATOMS: atom_id res chain seq x y z
N MET A 1 34.45 -40.01 14.56
CA MET A 1 35.90 -39.98 14.32
C MET A 1 36.22 -38.69 13.59
N THR A 2 37.09 -37.84 14.13
CA THR A 2 37.47 -36.59 13.45
C THR A 2 38.61 -36.89 12.49
N ILE A 3 38.33 -36.87 11.18
CA ILE A 3 39.36 -37.04 10.15
C ILE A 3 40.11 -35.72 10.01
N ASP A 4 41.43 -35.76 10.17
CA ASP A 4 42.28 -34.63 9.84
C ASP A 4 42.44 -34.53 8.32
N LYS A 5 41.49 -33.82 7.69
CA LYS A 5 41.42 -33.66 6.23
C LYS A 5 42.59 -32.86 5.69
N GLN A 6 43.14 -31.93 6.47
CA GLN A 6 44.27 -31.11 6.06
C GLN A 6 45.55 -31.95 6.03
N ALA A 7 45.82 -32.74 7.07
CA ALA A 7 46.96 -33.66 7.07
C ALA A 7 46.84 -34.77 6.01
N LEU A 8 45.62 -35.20 5.68
CA LEU A 8 45.37 -36.13 4.58
C LEU A 8 45.69 -35.50 3.22
N ARG A 9 45.26 -34.25 3.00
CA ARG A 9 45.56 -33.48 1.77
C ARG A 9 47.06 -33.24 1.62
N GLU A 10 47.74 -32.85 2.69
CA GLU A 10 49.19 -32.64 2.67
C GLU A 10 49.95 -33.93 2.36
N ALA A 11 49.55 -35.07 2.95
CA ALA A 11 50.17 -36.36 2.65
C ALA A 11 49.91 -36.80 1.20
N ALA A 12 48.71 -36.55 0.65
CA ALA A 12 48.37 -36.82 -0.74
C ALA A 12 49.27 -36.00 -1.70
N VAL A 13 49.33 -34.69 -1.48
CA VAL A 13 50.16 -33.76 -2.28
C VAL A 13 51.65 -34.10 -2.17
N ALA A 14 52.12 -34.52 -0.99
CA ALA A 14 53.53 -34.89 -0.78
C ALA A 14 53.95 -36.10 -1.63
N ILE A 15 53.07 -37.09 -1.84
CA ILE A 15 53.32 -38.23 -2.74
C ILE A 15 53.18 -37.82 -4.20
N GLU A 16 52.13 -37.08 -4.53
CA GLU A 16 51.86 -36.62 -5.90
C GLU A 16 53.06 -35.85 -6.47
N THR A 17 53.70 -35.03 -5.62
CA THR A 17 54.90 -34.25 -5.98
C THR A 17 56.17 -35.10 -6.11
N VAL A 18 56.49 -35.94 -5.12
CA VAL A 18 57.66 -36.84 -5.16
C VAL A 18 57.33 -38.13 -4.39
N ALA A 19 57.22 -39.25 -5.10
CA ALA A 19 56.89 -40.54 -4.52
C ALA A 19 58.12 -41.24 -3.91
N THR A 20 58.44 -40.94 -2.65
CA THR A 20 59.44 -41.70 -1.87
C THR A 20 58.78 -42.81 -1.04
N PRO A 21 59.48 -43.90 -0.69
CA PRO A 21 58.93 -44.96 0.17
C PRO A 21 58.41 -44.45 1.52
N GLN A 22 59.09 -43.46 2.10
CA GLN A 22 58.68 -42.82 3.36
C GLN A 22 57.35 -42.07 3.22
N LYS A 23 57.17 -41.30 2.13
CA LYS A 23 55.93 -40.58 1.84
C LYS A 23 54.77 -41.54 1.56
N LEU A 24 55.02 -42.60 0.79
CA LEU A 24 54.08 -43.71 0.53
C LEU A 24 53.59 -44.36 1.84
N LEU A 25 54.50 -44.62 2.78
CA LEU A 25 54.14 -45.16 4.09
C LEU A 25 53.28 -44.15 4.89
N ALA A 26 53.69 -42.88 4.95
CA ALA A 26 52.95 -41.84 5.67
C ALA A 26 51.52 -41.65 5.16
N PHE A 27 51.30 -41.71 3.85
CA PHE A 27 49.96 -41.65 3.24
C PHE A 27 49.14 -42.90 3.53
N ARG A 28 49.71 -44.12 3.39
CA ARG A 28 48.98 -45.37 3.64
C ARG A 28 48.49 -45.47 5.08
N VAL A 29 49.26 -44.95 6.04
CA VAL A 29 48.83 -44.88 7.46
C VAL A 29 47.64 -43.94 7.65
N LYS A 30 47.54 -42.86 6.85
CA LYS A 30 46.45 -41.87 6.93
C LYS A 30 45.23 -42.25 6.10
N VAL A 31 45.40 -42.93 4.98
CA VAL A 31 44.34 -43.34 4.03
C VAL A 31 43.94 -44.77 4.34
N THR A 32 43.36 -44.97 5.52
CA THR A 32 42.77 -46.27 5.87
C THR A 32 41.43 -46.44 5.14
N PRO A 33 40.97 -47.68 4.90
CA PRO A 33 39.64 -47.91 4.33
C PRO A 33 38.52 -47.17 5.08
N GLN A 34 38.63 -47.07 6.41
CA GLN A 34 37.69 -46.33 7.25
C GLN A 34 37.67 -44.83 6.95
N VAL A 35 38.84 -44.22 6.70
CA VAL A 35 38.93 -42.80 6.32
C VAL A 35 38.32 -42.56 4.94
N VAL A 36 38.57 -43.46 3.99
CA VAL A 36 37.99 -43.37 2.63
C VAL A 36 36.47 -43.46 2.67
N LEU A 37 35.92 -44.45 3.39
CA LEU A 37 34.47 -44.62 3.51
C LEU A 37 33.81 -43.40 4.17
N ALA A 38 34.38 -42.89 5.27
CA ALA A 38 33.84 -41.72 5.95
C ALA A 38 33.86 -40.46 5.08
N LEU A 39 34.87 -40.26 4.22
CA LEU A 39 34.91 -39.14 3.27
C LEU A 39 33.87 -39.31 2.14
N LEU A 40 33.61 -40.55 1.70
CA LEU A 40 32.57 -40.83 0.70
C LEU A 40 31.17 -40.62 1.29
N ASP A 41 30.93 -41.07 2.52
CA ASP A 41 29.67 -40.86 3.25
C ASP A 41 29.41 -39.37 3.46
N GLU A 42 30.43 -38.61 3.88
CA GLU A 42 30.33 -37.16 4.01
C GLU A 42 30.07 -36.48 2.67
N ASN A 43 30.73 -36.88 1.59
CA ASN A 43 30.47 -36.31 0.27
C ASN A 43 29.02 -36.55 -0.18
N LEU A 44 28.50 -37.76 0.06
CA LEU A 44 27.11 -38.10 -0.24
C LEU A 44 26.13 -37.28 0.61
N GLN A 45 26.44 -37.07 1.89
CA GLN A 45 25.65 -36.20 2.76
C GLN A 45 25.66 -34.75 2.26
N LEU A 46 26.83 -34.21 1.92
CA LEU A 46 26.96 -32.84 1.41
C LEU A 46 26.21 -32.63 0.09
N GLN A 47 26.18 -33.62 -0.80
CA GLN A 47 25.37 -33.55 -2.03
C GLN A 47 23.88 -33.47 -1.71
N ARG A 48 23.39 -34.31 -0.78
CA ARG A 48 21.98 -34.27 -0.35
C ARG A 48 21.61 -32.94 0.30
N GLU A 49 22.48 -32.40 1.14
CA GLU A 49 22.26 -31.10 1.78
C GLU A 49 22.26 -29.97 0.75
N LYS A 50 23.17 -30.01 -0.23
CA LYS A 50 23.20 -29.06 -1.34
C LYS A 50 21.90 -29.11 -2.14
N ASP A 51 21.44 -30.30 -2.53
CA ASP A 51 20.19 -30.47 -3.30
C ASP A 51 18.98 -29.96 -2.50
N ALA A 52 18.95 -30.20 -1.19
CA ALA A 52 17.91 -29.69 -0.31
C ALA A 52 17.92 -28.16 -0.22
N ILE A 53 19.10 -27.54 -0.11
CA ILE A 53 19.25 -26.08 -0.10
C ILE A 53 18.83 -25.48 -1.44
N GLU A 54 19.20 -26.11 -2.56
CA GLU A 54 18.82 -25.66 -3.89
C GLU A 54 17.30 -25.70 -4.08
N ALA A 55 16.63 -26.77 -3.63
CA ALA A 55 15.18 -26.86 -3.65
C ALA A 55 14.51 -25.75 -2.82
N VAL A 56 15.02 -25.46 -1.62
CA VAL A 56 14.51 -24.37 -0.78
C VAL A 56 14.75 -23.00 -1.42
N ALA A 57 15.92 -22.77 -2.03
CA ALA A 57 16.24 -21.52 -2.70
C ALA A 57 15.33 -21.25 -3.90
N LEU A 58 14.97 -22.30 -4.66
CA LEU A 58 14.02 -22.20 -5.76
C LEU A 58 12.61 -21.83 -5.25
N ALA A 59 12.11 -22.51 -4.23
CA ALA A 59 10.82 -22.20 -3.62
C ALA A 59 10.77 -20.74 -3.12
N LEU A 60 11.80 -20.30 -2.39
CA LEU A 60 11.87 -18.93 -1.89
C LEU A 60 11.92 -17.90 -3.02
N ARG A 61 12.58 -18.22 -4.14
CA ARG A 61 12.61 -17.33 -5.31
C ARG A 61 11.23 -17.16 -5.94
N ASP A 62 10.45 -18.23 -6.00
CA ASP A 62 9.09 -18.20 -6.54
C ASP A 62 8.14 -17.46 -5.59
N ASP A 63 8.22 -17.70 -4.28
CA ASP A 63 7.47 -16.96 -3.26
C ASP A 63 7.76 -15.45 -3.35
N MET A 64 9.04 -15.07 -3.49
CA MET A 64 9.45 -13.67 -3.64
C MET A 64 8.94 -13.05 -4.93
N ARG A 65 8.81 -13.82 -6.02
CA ARG A 65 8.20 -13.34 -7.26
C ARG A 65 6.72 -13.08 -7.05
N GLN A 66 6.00 -14.03 -6.46
CA GLN A 66 4.58 -13.90 -6.19
C GLN A 66 4.28 -12.72 -5.26
N ALA A 67 5.10 -12.53 -4.20
CA ALA A 67 4.97 -11.40 -3.29
C ALA A 67 5.14 -10.06 -4.00
N ARG A 68 6.09 -9.95 -4.95
CA ARG A 68 6.29 -8.74 -5.76
C ARG A 68 5.12 -8.46 -6.69
N GLU A 69 4.55 -9.49 -7.30
CA GLU A 69 3.36 -9.35 -8.16
C GLU A 69 2.14 -8.88 -7.36
N GLN A 70 1.92 -9.45 -6.17
CA GLN A 70 0.85 -9.01 -5.26
C GLN A 70 1.05 -7.57 -4.80
N LEU A 71 2.29 -7.18 -4.48
CA LEU A 71 2.61 -5.82 -4.10
C LEU A 71 2.31 -4.83 -5.23
N ALA A 72 2.76 -5.13 -6.46
CA ALA A 72 2.48 -4.28 -7.62
C ALA A 72 0.98 -4.14 -7.90
N ALA A 73 0.21 -5.21 -7.75
CA ALA A 73 -1.25 -5.16 -7.89
C ALA A 73 -1.91 -4.31 -6.80
N ALA A 74 -1.45 -4.40 -5.55
CA ALA A 74 -1.95 -3.60 -4.44
C ALA A 74 -1.60 -2.11 -4.60
N GLU A 75 -0.38 -1.79 -5.04
CA GLU A 75 0.05 -0.42 -5.35
C GLU A 75 -0.81 0.20 -6.44
N LYS A 76 -1.08 -0.55 -7.52
CA LYS A 76 -1.97 -0.10 -8.60
C LYS A 76 -3.38 0.19 -8.07
N ARG A 77 -3.96 -0.71 -7.26
CA ARG A 77 -5.29 -0.51 -6.67
C ARG A 77 -5.34 0.72 -5.76
N ASN A 78 -4.30 0.96 -4.96
CA ASN A 78 -4.21 2.14 -4.12
C ASN A 78 -4.13 3.43 -4.95
N ALA A 79 -3.38 3.43 -6.06
CA ALA A 79 -3.31 4.57 -6.96
C ALA A 79 -4.67 4.90 -7.60
N GLU A 80 -5.37 3.88 -8.11
CA GLU A 80 -6.72 4.04 -8.68
C GLU A 80 -7.73 4.55 -7.64
N GLN A 81 -7.68 4.03 -6.41
CA GLN A 81 -8.54 4.50 -5.32
C GLN A 81 -8.23 5.95 -4.96
N ARG A 82 -6.95 6.33 -4.93
CA ARG A 82 -6.54 7.70 -4.64
C ARG A 82 -7.08 8.67 -5.69
N GLU A 83 -6.93 8.34 -6.97
CA GLU A 83 -7.47 9.15 -8.07
C GLU A 83 -9.00 9.31 -7.96
N TYR A 84 -9.71 8.22 -7.65
CA TYR A 84 -11.15 8.27 -7.42
C TYR A 84 -11.53 9.23 -6.28
N TYR A 85 -10.89 9.11 -5.12
CA TYR A 85 -11.19 9.98 -3.98
C TYR A 85 -10.81 11.44 -4.24
N GLU A 86 -9.68 11.70 -4.91
CA GLU A 86 -9.30 13.06 -5.32
C GLU A 86 -10.36 13.67 -6.24
N GLY A 87 -10.91 12.89 -7.18
CA GLY A 87 -12.02 13.32 -8.04
C GLY A 87 -13.31 13.65 -7.27
N VAL A 88 -13.72 12.77 -6.35
CA VAL A 88 -14.91 12.98 -5.51
C VAL A 88 -14.75 14.22 -4.62
N ILE A 89 -13.57 14.41 -4.02
CA ILE A 89 -13.28 15.57 -3.18
C ILE A 89 -13.29 16.85 -4.03
N ALA A 90 -12.74 16.83 -5.24
CA ALA A 90 -12.73 17.98 -6.13
C ALA A 90 -14.14 18.38 -6.56
N ASP A 91 -14.97 17.41 -6.94
CA ASP A 91 -16.37 17.67 -7.34
C ASP A 91 -17.22 18.17 -6.15
N GLY A 92 -17.09 17.51 -4.99
CA GLY A 92 -17.73 17.95 -3.75
C GLY A 92 -17.31 19.36 -3.34
N GLY A 93 -16.01 19.68 -3.46
CA GLY A 93 -15.48 21.01 -3.19
C GLY A 93 -16.06 22.09 -4.11
N LYS A 94 -16.22 21.80 -5.41
CA LYS A 94 -16.90 22.71 -6.35
C LYS A 94 -18.35 22.95 -5.96
N ARG A 95 -19.08 21.89 -5.59
CA ARG A 95 -20.48 22.00 -5.19
C ARG A 95 -20.63 22.82 -3.90
N ILE A 96 -19.74 22.64 -2.92
CA ILE A 96 -19.71 23.44 -1.70
C ILE A 96 -19.48 24.92 -2.05
N ALA A 97 -18.46 25.22 -2.86
CA ALA A 97 -18.17 26.60 -3.27
C ALA A 97 -19.35 27.24 -4.02
N GLU A 98 -20.03 26.51 -4.90
CA GLU A 98 -21.25 26.97 -5.57
C GLU A 98 -22.37 27.30 -4.57
N LEU A 99 -22.57 26.43 -3.57
CA LEU A 99 -23.59 26.62 -2.54
C LEU A 99 -23.25 27.80 -1.61
N GLU A 100 -21.98 27.96 -1.22
CA GLU A 100 -21.49 29.06 -0.38
C GLU A 100 -21.55 30.41 -1.09
N ALA A 101 -21.45 30.43 -2.42
CA ALA A 101 -21.59 31.65 -3.23
C ALA A 101 -23.05 32.10 -3.44
N ARG A 102 -24.05 31.30 -3.04
CA ARG A 102 -25.46 31.65 -3.23
C ARG A 102 -25.86 32.81 -2.32
N VAL A 103 -26.43 33.84 -2.92
CA VAL A 103 -26.99 34.99 -2.23
C VAL A 103 -28.50 35.02 -2.46
N ILE A 104 -29.26 35.23 -1.39
CA ILE A 104 -30.71 35.44 -1.48
C ILE A 104 -30.96 36.93 -1.58
N VAL A 105 -31.66 37.35 -2.62
CA VAL A 105 -32.17 38.71 -2.76
C VAL A 105 -33.54 38.76 -2.11
N LEU A 106 -33.70 39.58 -1.08
CA LEU A 106 -35.00 39.78 -0.42
C LEU A 106 -35.96 40.55 -1.33
N PRO A 107 -37.27 40.27 -1.27
CA PRO A 107 -38.26 40.99 -2.05
C PRO A 107 -38.41 42.46 -1.57
N GLN A 108 -39.21 43.23 -2.30
CA GLN A 108 -39.50 44.64 -1.99
C GLN A 108 -39.99 44.80 -0.54
N ARG A 109 -39.42 45.77 0.17
CA ARG A 109 -39.79 46.11 1.55
C ARG A 109 -41.10 46.90 1.56
N LEU A 110 -41.89 46.69 2.62
CA LEU A 110 -43.24 47.20 2.76
C LEU A 110 -43.40 48.00 4.06
N SER A 111 -44.19 49.06 4.02
CA SER A 111 -44.54 49.89 5.17
C SER A 111 -46.08 50.04 5.26
N PRO A 112 -46.67 50.11 6.46
CA PRO A 112 -48.10 50.32 6.61
C PRO A 112 -48.48 51.77 6.25
N GLU A 113 -49.30 51.95 5.22
CA GLU A 113 -49.88 53.24 4.86
C GLU A 113 -51.26 53.43 5.51
N GLY A 114 -51.27 54.27 6.55
CA GLY A 114 -52.49 54.62 7.28
C GLY A 114 -52.96 53.52 8.26
N TYR A 115 -53.57 53.95 9.36
CA TYR A 115 -54.25 53.07 10.30
C TYR A 115 -55.76 53.24 10.07
N HIS A 116 -56.37 52.36 9.28
CA HIS A 116 -57.80 52.14 9.40
C HIS A 116 -58.07 51.17 10.55
N ILE A 117 -59.28 51.24 11.08
CA ILE A 117 -59.66 50.70 12.40
C ILE A 117 -59.46 49.17 12.49
N ASP A 118 -59.41 48.48 11.34
CA ASP A 118 -59.34 47.02 11.29
C ASP A 118 -58.14 46.44 10.48
N GLU A 119 -57.56 47.15 9.50
CA GLU A 119 -56.41 46.65 8.72
C GLU A 119 -55.52 47.80 8.20
N ALA A 120 -54.19 47.59 8.18
CA ALA A 120 -53.22 48.49 7.56
C ALA A 120 -52.89 48.01 6.13
N TYR A 121 -52.95 48.90 5.15
CA TYR A 121 -52.53 48.59 3.79
C TYR A 121 -51.01 48.66 3.69
N MET A 122 -50.39 47.62 3.12
CA MET A 122 -48.94 47.58 2.93
C MET A 122 -48.59 48.19 1.58
N VAL A 123 -47.66 49.14 1.56
CA VAL A 123 -47.16 49.79 0.35
C VAL A 123 -45.66 49.64 0.23
N ASP A 124 -45.18 49.70 -1.02
CA ASP A 124 -43.75 49.64 -1.34
C ASP A 124 -43.01 50.80 -0.69
N ASP A 125 -42.03 50.45 0.16
CA ASP A 125 -41.15 51.40 0.81
C ASP A 125 -39.76 50.77 0.92
N THR A 126 -38.75 51.38 0.31
CA THR A 126 -37.37 50.89 0.36
C THR A 126 -36.81 50.80 1.79
N GLU A 127 -37.33 51.60 2.71
CA GLU A 127 -36.97 51.57 4.14
C GLU A 127 -38.02 50.84 5.00
N GLY A 128 -39.07 50.28 4.39
CA GLY A 128 -40.20 49.64 5.08
C GLY A 128 -39.79 48.47 5.97
N GLU A 129 -40.51 48.22 7.06
CA GLU A 129 -40.11 47.20 8.06
C GLU A 129 -40.60 45.77 7.74
N TYR A 130 -41.51 45.62 6.78
CA TYR A 130 -42.20 44.36 6.51
C TYR A 130 -41.80 43.76 5.15
N LEU A 131 -41.96 42.45 5.04
CA LEU A 131 -41.80 41.69 3.79
C LEU A 131 -43.01 40.78 3.62
N ASP A 132 -43.44 40.59 2.37
CA ASP A 132 -44.46 39.60 2.06
C ASP A 132 -43.92 38.17 2.30
N ARG A 133 -44.68 37.39 3.06
CA ARG A 133 -44.25 36.05 3.50
C ARG A 133 -44.03 35.11 2.33
N ASP A 134 -44.97 35.07 1.39
CA ASP A 134 -44.93 34.12 0.28
C ASP A 134 -43.85 34.52 -0.72
N ALA A 135 -43.64 35.83 -0.94
CA ALA A 135 -42.53 36.33 -1.74
C ALA A 135 -41.15 36.00 -1.14
N VAL A 136 -41.00 36.04 0.19
CA VAL A 136 -39.76 35.60 0.86
C VAL A 136 -39.55 34.10 0.70
N ILE A 137 -40.61 33.31 0.87
CA ILE A 137 -40.56 31.86 0.66
C ILE A 137 -40.15 31.53 -0.77
N ASP A 138 -40.70 32.23 -1.76
CA ASP A 138 -40.36 32.08 -3.17
C ASP A 138 -38.91 32.47 -3.47
N ALA A 139 -38.40 33.54 -2.88
CA ALA A 139 -37.00 33.95 -3.00
C ALA A 139 -36.03 32.88 -2.41
N ILE A 140 -36.38 32.30 -1.26
CA ILE A 140 -35.59 31.23 -0.62
C ILE A 140 -35.64 29.94 -1.48
N ARG A 141 -36.81 29.59 -2.01
CA ARG A 141 -36.99 28.43 -2.91
C ARG A 141 -36.23 28.63 -4.23
N ALA A 142 -36.23 29.84 -4.79
CA ALA A 142 -35.47 30.20 -5.99
C ALA A 142 -33.95 30.06 -5.78
N ALA A 143 -33.45 30.30 -4.56
CA ALA A 143 -32.07 30.01 -4.18
C ALA A 143 -31.77 28.50 -4.00
N GLY A 144 -32.78 27.64 -4.18
CA GLY A 144 -32.68 26.18 -4.06
C GLY A 144 -32.72 25.67 -2.62
N ILE A 145 -33.20 26.48 -1.67
CA ILE A 145 -33.35 26.09 -0.26
C ILE A 145 -34.79 25.64 -0.01
N LYS A 146 -34.93 24.49 0.65
CA LYS A 146 -36.25 23.97 1.03
C LYS A 146 -36.77 24.72 2.25
N VAL A 147 -38.01 25.20 2.16
CA VAL A 147 -38.74 25.81 3.27
C VAL A 147 -39.82 24.83 3.72
N LYS A 148 -39.93 24.60 5.04
CA LYS A 148 -40.98 23.79 5.64
C LYS A 148 -42.04 24.70 6.26
N GLU A 149 -43.30 24.39 5.98
CA GLU A 149 -44.49 25.07 6.49
C GLU A 149 -45.00 24.44 7.80
#